data_AF-A0AAE0NYP1-F1
#
_entry.id   AF-A0AAE0NYP1-F1
#
_cell.length_a   1.000
_cell.length_b   1.000
_cell.length_c   1.000
_cell.angle_alpha   90.00
_cell.angle_beta   90.00
_cell.angle_gamma   90.00
#
_symmetry.space_group_name_H-M   'P 1'
#
loop_
_entity.id
_entity.type
_entity.pdbx_description
1 polymer ?
#
loop_
_entity_poly.entity_id
_entity_poly.type
_entity_poly.pdbx_seq_one_letter_code
_entity_poly.pdbx_strand_id
1 'polypeptide(L)'
;MAPSLVKLAAQALPLASRGIYTGFTTTALIPWYENAGSGVDWSSNVHVSVRMGSTSGTSYRPIVDTGTQGMVWSAIDMDYDFNIPCADQGSWGWEFLSSSKILYEGCWVTRDFFFNVGSATNPVVKARVPVLAKIYNSTCPTFDKASTTGLCPDTSVPRAANVSGTRMMGIGWGREYDGQPQGTPDKNPLRHIISIGSTTVDTTNYSEGYIIDKYGLQVGLTESNTASMSFYALENHPTIAGEYREARACISIDGATCSPGTAVLDTGIAQSYMRMPSGTVMNRDAAHHLLDNSVVSIRFGVPPPGTPVATESFTVGTPSTPNVNPEYVSAVINGEPTYVNTGRRVYRAFITAFDGKNARYGFKSA
;
A
#
# COMPACT_ATOMS: atom_id res chain seq x y z
N MET A 1 2.20 -34.66 -34.09
CA MET A 1 2.48 -34.72 -32.64
C MET A 1 3.32 -33.50 -32.29
N ALA A 2 2.71 -32.46 -31.73
CA ALA A 2 3.41 -31.26 -31.29
C ALA A 2 3.90 -31.48 -29.85
N PRO A 3 5.13 -31.06 -29.48
CA PRO A 3 5.64 -31.28 -28.14
C PRO A 3 4.95 -30.32 -27.17
N SER A 4 4.38 -30.89 -26.11
CA SER A 4 3.83 -30.19 -24.96
C SER A 4 4.94 -29.42 -24.24
N LEU A 5 4.91 -28.09 -24.33
CA LEU A 5 5.68 -27.19 -23.47
C LEU A 5 5.08 -27.25 -22.05
N VAL A 6 5.67 -28.07 -21.20
CA VAL A 6 5.45 -28.03 -19.76
C VAL A 6 6.04 -26.71 -19.26
N LYS A 7 5.17 -25.73 -18.96
CA LYS A 7 5.56 -24.55 -18.15
C LYS A 7 5.92 -25.06 -16.76
N LEU A 8 7.21 -25.09 -16.42
CA LEU A 8 7.63 -25.25 -15.03
C LEU A 8 7.09 -24.06 -14.23
N ALA A 9 6.14 -24.32 -13.33
CA ALA A 9 5.79 -23.39 -12.28
C ALA A 9 7.02 -23.23 -11.37
N ALA A 10 7.55 -22.02 -11.27
CA ALA A 10 8.59 -21.70 -10.31
C ALA A 10 8.01 -21.92 -8.90
N GLN A 11 8.52 -22.93 -8.21
CA GLN A 11 8.18 -23.20 -6.81
C GLN A 11 8.68 -22.04 -5.96
N ALA A 12 7.79 -21.37 -5.22
CA ALA A 12 8.19 -20.39 -4.22
C ALA A 12 8.61 -21.14 -2.96
N LEU A 13 9.89 -21.41 -2.83
CA LEU A 13 10.49 -21.75 -1.54
C LEU A 13 10.67 -20.45 -0.74
N PRO A 14 10.51 -20.46 0.60
CA PRO A 14 10.92 -19.34 1.42
C PRO A 14 12.39 -19.02 1.12
N LEU A 15 12.64 -17.83 0.59
CA LEU A 15 13.99 -17.39 0.27
C LEU A 15 14.67 -17.02 1.58
N ALA A 16 15.74 -17.72 1.93
CA ALA A 16 16.57 -17.33 3.05
C ALA A 16 17.07 -15.88 2.82
N SER A 17 16.91 -15.02 3.82
CA SER A 17 17.40 -13.64 3.77
C SER A 17 18.93 -13.54 3.79
N ARG A 18 19.62 -14.61 4.22
CA ARG A 18 21.09 -14.66 4.35
C ARG A 18 21.78 -14.31 3.04
N GLY A 19 22.61 -13.27 3.09
CA GLY A 19 23.45 -12.85 1.97
C GLY A 19 22.85 -11.76 1.06
N ILE A 20 21.52 -11.69 0.90
CA ILE A 20 20.93 -10.74 -0.06
C ILE A 20 20.99 -9.30 0.46
N TYR A 21 20.93 -9.12 1.79
CA TYR A 21 21.04 -7.80 2.40
C TYR A 21 22.45 -7.48 2.93
N THR A 22 23.43 -8.35 2.66
CA THR A 22 24.81 -8.16 3.10
C THR A 22 25.40 -6.92 2.42
N GLY A 23 26.03 -6.05 3.21
CA GLY A 23 26.62 -4.80 2.74
C GLY A 23 25.68 -3.60 2.75
N PHE A 24 24.36 -3.79 2.86
CA PHE A 24 23.44 -2.68 3.10
C PHE A 24 23.41 -2.30 4.57
N THR A 25 23.75 -1.05 4.87
CA THR A 25 23.89 -0.51 6.22
C THR A 25 23.08 0.77 6.44
N THR A 26 22.67 1.42 5.35
CA THR A 26 21.92 2.68 5.39
C THR A 26 20.44 2.40 5.65
N THR A 27 19.91 2.91 6.78
CA THR A 27 18.51 2.73 7.18
C THR A 27 18.06 3.85 8.12
N ALA A 28 16.76 4.15 8.18
CA ALA A 28 16.20 5.08 9.17
C ALA A 28 14.75 4.75 9.51
N LEU A 29 14.37 5.01 10.77
CA LEU A 29 12.98 4.97 11.21
C LEU A 29 12.31 6.31 10.93
N ILE A 30 11.17 6.27 10.25
CA ILE A 30 10.19 7.36 10.20
C ILE A 30 9.06 6.95 11.16
N PRO A 31 9.00 7.51 12.38
CA PRO A 31 8.05 7.07 13.38
C PRO A 31 6.63 7.51 13.04
N TRP A 32 5.65 6.73 13.48
CA TRP A 32 4.26 7.16 13.43
C TRP A 32 4.04 8.42 14.25
N TYR A 33 3.22 9.33 13.71
CA TYR A 33 2.88 10.57 14.38
C TYR A 33 2.06 10.32 15.66
N GLU A 34 1.14 9.35 15.61
CA GLU A 34 0.16 9.07 16.67
C GLU A 34 0.82 8.63 17.97
N ASN A 35 1.95 7.94 17.87
CA ASN A 35 2.56 7.30 19.03
C ASN A 35 4.06 7.09 18.86
N ALA A 36 4.79 8.20 18.73
CA ALA A 36 6.26 8.25 18.63
C ALA A 36 6.93 7.78 19.94
N GLY A 37 6.84 6.48 20.24
CA GLY A 37 7.51 5.85 21.36
C GLY A 37 6.86 4.55 21.87
N SER A 38 5.52 4.50 22.01
CA SER A 38 4.84 3.30 22.54
C SER A 38 4.17 2.44 21.47
N GLY A 39 4.15 2.93 20.23
CA GLY A 39 3.66 2.24 19.05
C GLY A 39 2.14 2.34 18.85
N VAL A 40 1.72 2.32 17.60
CA VAL A 40 0.31 2.42 17.22
C VAL A 40 -0.41 1.10 17.47
N ASP A 41 -1.69 1.21 17.80
CA ASP A 41 -2.57 0.06 17.98
C ASP A 41 -3.38 -0.25 16.72
N TRP A 42 -3.19 0.46 15.61
CA TRP A 42 -3.95 0.29 14.36
C TRP A 42 -5.47 0.45 14.50
N SER A 43 -5.94 1.23 15.48
CA SER A 43 -7.36 1.56 15.65
C SER A 43 -7.85 2.69 14.73
N SER A 44 -6.94 3.54 14.24
CA SER A 44 -7.24 4.74 13.45
C SER A 44 -6.22 4.92 12.32
N ASN A 45 -6.37 5.98 11.50
CA ASN A 45 -5.44 6.25 10.40
C ASN A 45 -4.07 6.58 11.00
N VAL A 46 -3.02 6.02 10.42
CA VAL A 46 -1.64 6.34 10.81
C VAL A 46 -1.07 7.41 9.90
N HIS A 47 -0.28 8.29 10.48
CA HIS A 47 0.33 9.40 9.77
C HIS A 47 1.82 9.47 10.08
N VAL A 48 2.56 10.18 9.23
CA VAL A 48 3.94 10.59 9.50
C VAL A 48 4.04 12.10 9.45
N SER A 49 5.00 12.67 10.20
CA SER A 49 5.31 14.08 10.07
C SER A 49 6.16 14.32 8.82
N VAL A 50 5.69 15.17 7.92
CA VAL A 50 6.39 15.51 6.68
C VAL A 50 6.37 17.01 6.42
N ARG A 51 7.48 17.55 5.93
CA ARG A 51 7.55 18.89 5.31
C ARG A 51 7.75 18.74 3.81
N MET A 52 7.09 19.59 3.02
CA MET A 52 7.20 19.57 1.56
C MET A 52 8.09 20.72 1.11
N GLY A 53 8.94 20.49 0.11
CA GLY A 53 9.80 21.46 -0.56
C GLY A 53 11.00 21.97 0.24
N SER A 54 10.89 22.09 1.57
CA SER A 54 12.01 22.48 2.43
C SER A 54 11.94 21.84 3.82
N THR A 55 13.04 21.93 4.57
CA THR A 55 13.07 21.57 6.00
C THR A 55 12.51 22.69 6.89
N SER A 56 12.13 23.85 6.36
CA SER A 56 11.37 24.89 7.07
C SER A 56 9.89 24.85 6.64
N GLY A 57 9.04 25.64 7.31
CA GLY A 57 7.61 25.73 6.98
C GLY A 57 6.73 24.69 7.66
N THR A 58 5.53 24.47 7.09
CA THR A 58 4.47 23.69 7.70
C THR A 58 4.82 22.21 7.76
N SER A 59 4.58 21.61 8.92
CA SER A 59 4.59 20.17 9.10
C SER A 59 3.19 19.63 8.85
N TYR A 60 3.09 18.69 7.94
CA TYR A 60 1.87 18.03 7.56
C TYR A 60 1.85 16.58 8.03
N ARG A 61 0.66 15.99 7.99
CA ARG A 61 0.37 14.63 8.46
C ARG A 61 -0.51 13.94 7.41
N PRO A 62 0.06 13.47 6.29
CA PRO A 62 -0.69 12.69 5.32
C PRO A 62 -1.05 11.33 5.92
N ILE A 63 -2.20 10.79 5.51
CA ILE A 63 -2.54 9.39 5.82
C ILE A 63 -1.54 8.52 5.08
N VAL A 64 -0.86 7.63 5.79
CA VAL A 64 -0.02 6.61 5.16
C VAL A 64 -0.90 5.45 4.76
N ASP A 65 -0.87 5.11 3.47
CA ASP A 65 -1.80 4.20 2.85
C ASP A 65 -1.05 3.17 1.99
N THR A 66 -1.05 1.91 2.41
CA THR A 66 -0.47 0.80 1.66
C THR A 66 -1.42 0.22 0.62
N GLY A 67 -2.71 0.55 0.68
CA GLY A 67 -3.71 0.23 -0.33
C GLY A 67 -3.70 1.18 -1.52
N THR A 68 -2.90 2.24 -1.47
CA THR A 68 -2.70 3.17 -2.59
C THR A 68 -1.23 3.40 -2.92
N GLN A 69 -0.95 3.98 -4.07
CA GLN A 69 0.41 4.22 -4.55
C GLN A 69 0.53 5.62 -5.16
N GLY A 70 1.43 6.42 -4.60
CA GLY A 70 1.63 7.80 -5.01
C GLY A 70 1.24 8.81 -3.94
N MET A 71 1.58 10.07 -4.16
CA MET A 71 1.24 11.15 -3.24
C MET A 71 0.14 12.02 -3.84
N VAL A 72 -0.90 12.29 -3.05
CA VAL A 72 -1.96 13.25 -3.41
C VAL A 72 -2.03 14.33 -2.36
N TRP A 73 -2.06 15.58 -2.82
CA TRP A 73 -2.18 16.74 -1.96
C TRP A 73 -3.16 17.73 -2.52
N SER A 74 -4.01 18.30 -1.67
CA SER A 74 -4.86 19.42 -2.07
C SER A 74 -3.97 20.58 -2.51
N ALA A 75 -4.22 21.09 -3.70
CA ALA A 75 -3.48 22.21 -4.26
C ALA A 75 -3.48 23.40 -3.28
N ILE A 76 -4.66 23.82 -2.83
CA ILE A 76 -4.81 24.93 -1.89
C ILE A 76 -4.06 24.76 -0.55
N ASP A 77 -3.64 23.54 -0.20
CA ASP A 77 -2.94 23.25 1.05
C ASP A 77 -1.41 23.32 0.95
N MET A 78 -0.80 23.42 -0.24
CA MET A 78 0.66 23.53 -0.29
C MET A 78 1.09 24.99 -0.08
N ASP A 79 1.97 25.25 0.89
CA ASP A 79 2.46 26.59 1.28
C ASP A 79 3.21 27.39 0.19
N TYR A 80 3.34 26.84 -1.02
CA TYR A 80 4.09 27.47 -2.12
C TYR A 80 3.14 28.27 -3.01
N ASP A 81 3.60 29.44 -3.45
CA ASP A 81 2.90 30.37 -4.32
C ASP A 81 2.28 29.62 -5.51
N PHE A 82 0.95 29.42 -5.46
CA PHE A 82 0.23 28.44 -6.29
C PHE A 82 -0.03 28.94 -7.72
N ASN A 83 0.94 29.69 -8.26
CA ASN A 83 1.13 29.80 -9.70
C ASN A 83 1.76 28.48 -10.18
N ILE A 84 1.00 27.39 -10.07
CA ILE A 84 1.25 26.17 -10.84
C ILE A 84 0.48 26.37 -12.13
N PRO A 85 1.05 27.00 -13.17
CA PRO A 85 0.45 26.81 -14.45
C PRO A 85 0.65 25.32 -14.72
N CYS A 86 -0.43 24.57 -14.84
CA CYS A 86 -0.42 23.31 -15.58
C CYS A 86 -0.16 23.59 -17.08
N ALA A 87 0.66 24.62 -17.38
CA ALA A 87 0.86 25.30 -18.66
C ALA A 87 1.29 24.30 -19.71
N ASP A 88 2.05 23.30 -19.28
CA ASP A 88 2.29 22.14 -20.10
C ASP A 88 1.17 21.14 -19.79
N GLN A 89 0.22 20.99 -20.71
CA GLN A 89 -0.87 20.00 -20.65
C GLN A 89 -0.37 18.57 -20.32
N GLY A 90 0.92 18.28 -20.56
CA GLY A 90 1.58 17.03 -20.17
C GLY A 90 1.76 16.80 -18.66
N SER A 91 1.50 17.81 -17.83
CA SER A 91 1.51 17.67 -16.36
C SER A 91 0.14 17.39 -15.76
N TRP A 92 -0.95 17.51 -16.54
CA TRP A 92 -2.29 17.19 -16.04
C TRP A 92 -2.40 15.70 -15.72
N GLY A 93 -3.03 15.40 -14.59
CA GLY A 93 -3.07 14.08 -14.01
C GLY A 93 -4.29 13.85 -13.15
N TRP A 94 -4.47 12.60 -12.76
CA TRP A 94 -5.60 12.18 -11.96
C TRP A 94 -5.28 10.87 -11.23
N GLU A 95 -6.00 10.63 -10.14
CA GLU A 95 -5.97 9.37 -9.39
C GLU A 95 -7.39 8.97 -9.01
N PHE A 96 -7.73 7.69 -9.16
CA PHE A 96 -9.01 7.16 -8.71
C PHE A 96 -8.83 6.30 -7.46
N LEU A 97 -9.64 6.54 -6.43
CA LEU A 97 -9.70 5.73 -5.22
C LEU A 97 -10.83 4.72 -5.34
N SER A 98 -10.50 3.49 -5.73
CA SER A 98 -11.49 2.45 -6.04
C SER A 98 -12.40 2.07 -4.87
N SER A 99 -11.90 2.17 -3.63
CA SER A 99 -12.65 1.88 -2.40
C SER A 99 -13.70 2.94 -2.05
N SER A 100 -13.37 4.23 -2.25
CA SER A 100 -14.27 5.35 -1.93
C SER A 100 -15.02 5.91 -3.14
N LYS A 101 -14.68 5.43 -4.35
CA LYS A 101 -15.19 5.94 -5.63
C LYS A 101 -14.91 7.43 -5.84
N ILE A 102 -13.78 7.91 -5.35
CA ILE A 102 -13.39 9.32 -5.52
C ILE A 102 -12.38 9.44 -6.65
N LEU A 103 -12.64 10.33 -7.61
CA LEU A 103 -11.70 10.74 -8.65
C LEU A 103 -11.05 12.07 -8.24
N TYR A 104 -9.73 12.08 -8.15
CA TYR A 104 -8.90 13.26 -7.97
C TYR A 104 -8.32 13.71 -9.30
N GLU A 105 -8.32 15.01 -9.55
CA GLU A 105 -7.79 15.58 -10.78
C GLU A 105 -6.94 16.81 -10.45
N GLY A 106 -5.85 17.01 -11.18
CA GLY A 106 -4.92 18.09 -10.91
C GLY A 106 -3.65 17.96 -11.73
N CYS A 107 -2.54 18.38 -11.15
CA CYS A 107 -1.27 18.45 -11.88
C CYS A 107 -0.17 17.71 -11.12
N TRP A 108 0.55 16.85 -11.84
CA TRP A 108 1.72 16.15 -11.34
C TRP A 108 2.88 17.14 -11.21
N VAL A 109 3.37 17.33 -9.99
CA VAL A 109 4.50 18.21 -9.71
C VAL A 109 5.54 17.49 -8.86
N THR A 110 6.80 17.53 -9.26
CA THR A 110 7.88 16.93 -8.48
C THR A 110 8.18 17.78 -7.25
N ARG A 111 8.23 17.14 -6.07
CA ARG A 111 8.53 17.81 -4.80
C ARG A 111 9.49 17.00 -3.95
N ASP A 112 10.25 17.72 -3.14
CA ASP A 112 11.02 17.14 -2.04
C ASP A 112 10.12 16.94 -0.83
N PHE A 113 10.24 15.80 -0.16
CA PHE A 113 9.56 15.49 1.08
C PHE A 113 10.60 15.19 2.15
N PHE A 114 10.45 15.85 3.30
CA PHE A 114 11.36 15.74 4.43
C PHE A 114 10.64 15.16 5.63
N PHE A 115 11.03 13.97 6.05
CA PHE A 115 10.57 13.31 7.25
C PHE A 115 11.54 13.54 8.40
N ASN A 116 11.10 13.33 9.64
CA ASN A 116 11.92 13.46 10.86
C ASN A 116 12.52 14.85 11.10
N VAL A 117 11.99 15.90 10.46
CA VAL A 117 12.48 17.27 10.67
C VAL A 117 12.29 17.67 12.13
N GLY A 118 13.39 18.06 12.78
CA GLY A 118 13.40 18.44 14.20
C GLY A 118 13.43 17.25 15.18
N SER A 119 13.54 16.02 14.69
CA SER A 119 13.74 14.84 15.54
C SER A 119 15.15 14.85 16.16
N ALA A 120 15.24 14.61 17.47
CA ALA A 120 16.51 14.49 18.18
C ALA A 120 17.16 13.10 17.99
N THR A 121 16.37 12.08 17.68
CA THR A 121 16.80 10.68 17.68
C THR A 121 16.77 10.00 16.31
N ASN A 122 16.00 10.55 15.36
CA ASN A 122 15.88 10.00 14.02
C ASN A 122 16.43 10.98 12.99
N PRO A 123 17.32 10.54 12.07
CA PRO A 123 17.87 11.42 11.05
C PRO A 123 16.78 11.90 10.09
N VAL A 124 16.96 13.11 9.54
CA VAL A 124 16.09 13.63 8.48
C VAL A 124 16.15 12.69 7.27
N VAL A 125 14.99 12.21 6.81
CA VAL A 125 14.90 11.40 5.60
C VAL A 125 14.32 12.28 4.50
N LYS A 126 14.99 12.30 3.34
CA LYS A 126 14.56 13.09 2.18
C LYS A 126 14.14 12.16 1.05
N ALA A 127 12.94 12.36 0.52
CA ALA A 127 12.45 11.73 -0.70
C ALA A 127 12.17 12.77 -1.79
N ARG A 128 12.18 12.34 -3.06
CA ARG A 128 11.77 13.18 -4.19
C ARG A 128 10.87 12.40 -5.13
N VAL A 129 9.63 12.82 -5.27
CA VAL A 129 8.62 12.15 -6.12
C VAL A 129 7.67 13.16 -6.78
N PRO A 130 7.02 12.79 -7.89
CA PRO A 130 5.82 13.47 -8.35
C PRO A 130 4.69 13.34 -7.32
N VAL A 131 4.01 14.45 -7.03
CA VAL A 131 2.78 14.51 -6.23
C VAL A 131 1.66 15.07 -7.08
N LEU A 132 0.46 14.49 -6.98
CA LEU A 132 -0.73 15.04 -7.59
C LEU A 132 -1.18 16.24 -6.75
N ALA A 133 -0.92 17.45 -7.25
CA ALA A 133 -1.53 18.67 -6.74
C ALA A 133 -3.01 18.69 -7.18
N LYS A 134 -3.86 18.07 -6.36
CA LYS A 134 -5.30 17.90 -6.58
C LYS A 134 -6.01 19.26 -6.58
N ILE A 135 -6.58 19.61 -7.73
CA ILE A 135 -7.39 20.82 -7.94
C ILE A 135 -8.88 20.48 -7.81
N TYR A 136 -9.30 19.34 -8.37
CA TYR A 136 -10.68 18.88 -8.34
C TYR A 136 -10.83 17.52 -7.65
N ASN A 137 -12.01 17.28 -7.09
CA ASN A 137 -12.45 15.92 -6.78
C ASN A 137 -13.92 15.72 -7.12
N SER A 138 -14.28 14.46 -7.38
CA SER A 138 -15.63 14.04 -7.73
C SER A 138 -15.91 12.65 -7.14
N THR A 139 -17.11 12.39 -6.64
CA THR A 139 -17.57 11.03 -6.33
C THR A 139 -18.05 10.39 -7.64
N CYS A 140 -17.24 9.50 -8.21
CA CYS A 140 -17.47 8.89 -9.51
C CYS A 140 -17.75 7.38 -9.39
N PRO A 141 -19.01 6.96 -9.14
CA PRO A 141 -19.36 5.55 -8.99
C PRO A 141 -19.26 4.75 -10.28
N THR A 142 -19.38 5.42 -11.44
CA THR A 142 -19.34 4.81 -12.78
C THR A 142 -17.94 4.81 -13.40
N PHE A 143 -16.91 5.16 -12.63
CA PHE A 143 -15.54 5.19 -13.14
C PHE A 143 -15.11 3.80 -13.62
N ASP A 144 -14.64 3.73 -14.87
CA ASP A 144 -14.07 2.51 -15.45
C ASP A 144 -12.66 2.79 -15.99
N LYS A 145 -11.66 2.17 -15.37
CA LYS A 145 -10.25 2.32 -15.74
C LYS A 145 -9.94 1.95 -17.20
N ALA A 146 -10.75 1.10 -17.84
CA ALA A 146 -10.51 0.65 -19.20
C ALA A 146 -10.93 1.69 -20.26
N SER A 147 -11.89 2.55 -19.92
CA SER A 147 -12.54 3.47 -20.87
C SER A 147 -12.43 4.94 -20.47
N THR A 148 -12.04 5.24 -19.24
CA THR A 148 -12.10 6.59 -18.68
C THR A 148 -10.73 7.28 -18.65
N THR A 149 -10.65 8.51 -19.14
CA THR A 149 -9.40 9.29 -19.31
C THR A 149 -9.18 10.37 -18.24
N GLY A 150 -9.67 10.16 -17.01
CA GLY A 150 -9.48 11.08 -15.89
C GLY A 150 -10.60 12.10 -15.68
N LEU A 151 -11.75 11.89 -16.32
CA LEU A 151 -13.00 12.61 -16.04
C LEU A 151 -14.07 11.59 -15.67
N CYS A 152 -15.01 11.95 -14.79
CA CYS A 152 -16.11 11.03 -14.53
C CYS A 152 -16.96 10.83 -15.80
N PRO A 153 -17.29 9.57 -16.21
CA PRO A 153 -18.09 9.35 -17.42
C PRO A 153 -19.48 9.97 -17.33
N ASP A 154 -20.06 9.98 -16.12
CA ASP A 154 -21.29 10.69 -15.85
C ASP A 154 -21.00 12.19 -15.70
N THR A 155 -21.28 12.94 -16.77
CA THR A 155 -21.09 14.40 -16.82
C THR A 155 -21.99 15.19 -15.86
N SER A 156 -22.99 14.56 -15.24
CA SER A 156 -23.82 15.19 -14.21
C SER A 156 -23.16 15.20 -12.82
N VAL A 157 -22.11 14.40 -12.62
CA VAL A 157 -21.37 14.34 -11.35
C VAL A 157 -20.65 15.68 -11.11
N PRO A 158 -20.93 16.37 -9.99
CA PRO A 158 -20.27 17.64 -9.68
C PRO A 158 -18.76 17.49 -9.47
N ARG A 159 -17.99 18.43 -10.03
CA ARG A 159 -16.54 18.56 -9.79
C ARG A 159 -16.31 19.66 -8.75
N ALA A 160 -15.88 19.27 -7.55
CA ALA A 160 -15.58 20.23 -6.49
C ALA A 160 -14.15 20.77 -6.64
N ALA A 161 -14.01 22.08 -6.88
CA ALA A 161 -12.73 22.75 -7.04
C ALA A 161 -12.15 23.23 -5.70
N ASN A 162 -10.82 23.30 -5.61
CA ASN A 162 -10.08 23.93 -4.51
C ASN A 162 -10.44 23.39 -3.11
N VAL A 163 -10.76 22.11 -3.04
CA VAL A 163 -11.09 21.44 -1.78
C VAL A 163 -9.82 21.15 -1.00
N SER A 164 -9.68 21.77 0.18
CA SER A 164 -8.59 21.55 1.14
C SER A 164 -8.68 20.17 1.83
N GLY A 165 -7.61 19.77 2.53
CA GLY A 165 -7.63 18.68 3.50
C GLY A 165 -7.27 17.29 2.97
N THR A 166 -7.27 17.05 1.66
CA THR A 166 -6.74 15.80 1.09
C THR A 166 -5.22 15.80 1.15
N ARG A 167 -4.65 14.87 1.92
CA ARG A 167 -3.22 14.62 2.06
C ARG A 167 -3.01 13.12 2.24
N MET A 168 -2.56 12.46 1.18
CA MET A 168 -2.36 11.00 1.16
C MET A 168 -0.94 10.67 0.74
N MET A 169 -0.38 9.68 1.40
CA MET A 169 0.93 9.11 1.13
C MET A 169 0.75 7.62 0.84
N GLY A 170 0.46 7.33 -0.43
CA GLY A 170 0.36 5.99 -0.98
C GLY A 170 1.75 5.36 -1.09
N ILE A 171 1.99 4.34 -0.28
CA ILE A 171 3.26 3.60 -0.24
C ILE A 171 3.13 2.18 -0.74
N GLY A 172 1.95 1.76 -1.22
CA GLY A 172 1.73 0.45 -1.81
C GLY A 172 2.45 0.21 -3.13
N TRP A 173 2.18 -0.97 -3.70
CA TRP A 173 2.60 -1.37 -5.04
C TRP A 173 1.44 -2.08 -5.75
N GLY A 174 1.52 -2.23 -7.08
CA GLY A 174 0.53 -3.00 -7.84
C GLY A 174 -0.82 -2.31 -7.96
N ARG A 175 -0.86 -0.99 -7.78
CA ARG A 175 -2.11 -0.22 -7.79
C ARG A 175 -2.45 0.37 -9.15
N GLU A 176 -1.46 0.54 -10.03
CA GLU A 176 -1.68 1.12 -11.36
C GLU A 176 -2.63 0.24 -12.18
N TYR A 177 -2.36 -1.06 -12.22
CA TYR A 177 -3.26 -2.01 -12.86
C TYR A 177 -4.56 -2.21 -12.08
N ASP A 178 -4.58 -2.00 -10.76
CA ASP A 178 -5.72 -2.25 -9.87
C ASP A 178 -6.48 -0.97 -9.46
N GLY A 179 -6.85 -0.16 -10.45
CA GLY A 179 -7.82 0.90 -10.27
C GLY A 179 -7.25 2.23 -9.75
N GLN A 180 -5.92 2.39 -9.71
CA GLN A 180 -5.25 3.69 -9.58
C GLN A 180 -4.37 4.00 -10.80
N PRO A 181 -4.97 4.11 -12.00
CA PRO A 181 -4.24 4.54 -13.19
C PRO A 181 -3.47 5.84 -12.89
N GLN A 182 -2.20 5.88 -13.29
CA GLN A 182 -1.16 6.88 -12.95
C GLN A 182 -0.48 6.75 -11.57
N GLY A 183 -0.96 5.87 -10.67
CA GLY A 183 -0.29 5.49 -9.42
C GLY A 183 0.92 4.58 -9.64
N THR A 184 1.93 5.10 -10.34
CA THR A 184 3.09 4.35 -10.86
C THR A 184 4.24 4.25 -9.82
N PRO A 185 5.20 3.32 -9.99
CA PRO A 185 6.30 3.11 -9.03
C PRO A 185 7.17 4.34 -8.72
N ASP A 186 7.34 5.26 -9.68
CA ASP A 186 8.08 6.53 -9.53
C ASP A 186 7.46 7.50 -8.52
N LYS A 187 6.21 7.26 -8.10
CA LYS A 187 5.46 8.15 -7.20
C LYS A 187 5.47 7.70 -5.74
N ASN A 188 5.99 6.51 -5.45
CA ASN A 188 6.06 6.01 -4.08
C ASN A 188 7.25 6.66 -3.33
N PRO A 189 7.01 7.54 -2.34
CA PRO A 189 8.08 8.29 -1.69
C PRO A 189 9.10 7.43 -0.97
N LEU A 190 8.73 6.22 -0.50
CA LEU A 190 9.65 5.33 0.21
C LEU A 190 10.55 4.53 -0.74
N ARG A 191 10.24 4.52 -2.04
CA ARG A 191 11.10 3.97 -3.09
C ARG A 191 12.12 4.99 -3.60
N HIS A 192 11.82 6.29 -3.47
CA HIS A 192 12.66 7.38 -3.99
C HIS A 192 13.28 8.23 -2.88
N ILE A 193 13.84 7.55 -1.87
CA ILE A 193 14.69 8.19 -0.86
C ILE A 193 15.98 8.66 -1.54
N ILE A 194 16.40 9.90 -1.28
CA ILE A 194 17.61 10.49 -1.84
C ILE A 194 18.69 10.77 -0.78
N SER A 195 18.30 10.97 0.48
CA SER A 195 19.26 11.11 1.57
C SER A 195 18.68 10.70 2.92
N ILE A 196 19.55 10.21 3.81
CA ILE A 196 19.28 9.94 5.22
C ILE A 196 20.33 10.70 6.04
N GLY A 197 19.89 11.64 6.87
CA GLY A 197 20.77 12.58 7.55
C GLY A 197 21.55 13.44 6.55
N SER A 198 22.86 13.56 6.74
CA SER A 198 23.76 14.23 5.80
C SER A 198 24.25 13.32 4.65
N THR A 199 23.83 12.06 4.63
CA THR A 199 24.34 11.06 3.69
C THR A 199 23.38 10.89 2.52
N THR A 200 23.87 11.12 1.30
CA THR A 200 23.15 10.74 0.07
C THR A 200 23.09 9.22 0.00
N VAL A 201 21.91 8.65 -0.27
CA VAL A 201 21.80 7.19 -0.38
C VAL A 201 22.49 6.71 -1.66
N ASP A 202 23.20 5.58 -1.56
CA ASP A 202 23.83 4.91 -2.69
C ASP A 202 23.30 3.47 -2.76
N THR A 203 22.96 3.02 -3.98
CA THR A 203 22.52 1.67 -4.29
C THR A 203 23.47 0.54 -3.83
N THR A 204 24.74 0.87 -3.51
CA THR A 204 25.73 -0.07 -2.95
C THR A 204 25.52 -0.35 -1.46
N ASN A 205 25.01 0.62 -0.69
CA ASN A 205 24.85 0.54 0.77
C ASN A 205 23.39 0.70 1.24
N TYR A 206 22.48 0.98 0.31
CA TYR A 206 21.05 1.13 0.53
C TYR A 206 20.27 0.16 -0.37
N SER A 207 19.37 -0.62 0.24
CA SER A 207 18.38 -1.42 -0.49
C SER A 207 17.02 -0.75 -0.41
N GLU A 208 16.48 -0.38 -1.58
CA GLU A 208 15.16 0.20 -1.71
C GLU A 208 14.08 -0.74 -1.15
N GLY A 209 13.30 -0.22 -0.22
CA GLY A 209 12.29 -0.97 0.50
C GLY A 209 12.07 -0.40 1.89
N TYR A 210 11.04 -0.90 2.55
CA TYR A 210 10.68 -0.45 3.89
C TYR A 210 10.01 -1.56 4.70
N ILE A 211 10.13 -1.45 6.02
CA ILE A 211 9.45 -2.29 7.00
C ILE A 211 8.35 -1.45 7.65
N ILE A 212 7.17 -2.05 7.82
CA ILE A 212 6.06 -1.48 8.58
C ILE A 212 5.95 -2.28 9.88
N ASP A 213 6.06 -1.59 11.01
CA ASP A 213 5.74 -2.12 12.33
C ASP A 213 4.91 -1.13 13.15
N LYS A 214 4.61 -1.48 14.40
CA LYS A 214 3.85 -0.60 15.29
C LYS A 214 4.57 0.71 15.64
N TYR A 215 5.87 0.88 15.39
CA TYR A 215 6.61 2.08 15.73
C TYR A 215 6.78 3.05 14.55
N GLY A 216 6.81 2.54 13.32
CA GLY A 216 6.89 3.39 12.14
C GLY A 216 7.17 2.65 10.85
N LEU A 217 7.78 3.40 9.94
CA LEU A 217 8.30 2.96 8.66
C LEU A 217 9.83 2.94 8.74
N GLN A 218 10.45 1.76 8.76
CA GLN A 218 11.90 1.64 8.64
C GLN A 218 12.27 1.60 7.16
N VAL A 219 12.85 2.67 6.62
CA VAL A 219 13.33 2.71 5.23
C VAL A 219 14.75 2.16 5.11
N GLY A 220 15.07 1.52 3.99
CA GLY A 220 16.37 0.89 3.77
C GLY A 220 16.47 -0.48 4.44
N LEU A 221 16.41 -1.53 3.62
CA LEU A 221 16.51 -2.90 4.10
C LEU A 221 17.97 -3.28 4.34
N THR A 222 18.26 -3.82 5.53
CA THR A 222 19.59 -4.24 5.96
C THR A 222 19.53 -5.68 6.45
N GLU A 223 20.68 -6.35 6.54
CA GLU A 223 20.74 -7.69 7.11
C GLU A 223 20.20 -7.74 8.55
N SER A 224 20.48 -6.71 9.35
CA SER A 224 20.04 -6.63 10.75
C SER A 224 18.51 -6.51 10.87
N ASN A 225 17.89 -5.58 10.14
CA ASN A 225 16.45 -5.33 10.29
C ASN A 225 15.56 -6.38 9.58
N THR A 226 16.14 -7.24 8.73
CA THR A 226 15.43 -8.32 8.02
C THR A 226 15.73 -9.73 8.53
N ALA A 227 16.63 -9.90 9.51
CA ALA A 227 17.19 -11.20 9.93
C ALA A 227 16.14 -12.26 10.32
N SER A 228 14.97 -11.85 10.80
CA SER A 228 13.90 -12.75 11.31
C SER A 228 12.66 -12.80 10.43
N MET A 229 12.71 -12.24 9.23
CA MET A 229 11.58 -12.18 8.32
C MET A 229 11.56 -13.36 7.35
N SER A 230 10.36 -13.88 7.10
CA SER A 230 10.11 -14.85 6.04
C SER A 230 9.67 -14.14 4.78
N PHE A 231 10.46 -14.25 3.71
CA PHE A 231 10.18 -13.62 2.42
C PHE A 231 9.70 -14.61 1.37
N TYR A 232 8.83 -14.14 0.49
CA TYR A 232 8.55 -14.77 -0.81
C TYR A 232 8.73 -13.74 -1.93
N ALA A 233 8.97 -14.25 -3.14
CA ALA A 233 9.09 -13.43 -4.33
C ALA A 233 7.71 -12.91 -4.79
N LEU A 234 7.64 -11.61 -5.03
CA LEU A 234 6.57 -10.95 -5.77
C LEU A 234 6.75 -11.22 -7.27
N GLU A 235 5.63 -11.24 -7.99
CA GLU A 235 5.65 -11.39 -9.44
C GLU A 235 5.72 -10.01 -10.10
N ASN A 236 6.59 -9.84 -11.10
CA ASN A 236 6.61 -8.63 -11.91
C ASN A 236 5.27 -8.43 -12.62
N HIS A 237 4.81 -7.18 -12.71
CA HIS A 237 3.70 -6.86 -13.59
C HIS A 237 4.17 -7.00 -15.05
N PRO A 238 3.42 -7.72 -15.92
CA PRO A 238 3.91 -8.06 -17.26
C PRO A 238 4.05 -6.85 -18.20
N THR A 239 3.36 -5.74 -17.92
CA THR A 239 3.27 -4.59 -18.84
C THR A 239 3.60 -3.25 -18.19
N ILE A 240 3.85 -3.21 -16.88
CA ILE A 240 4.12 -1.95 -16.15
C ILE A 240 5.49 -2.10 -15.51
N ALA A 241 6.46 -1.33 -16.02
CA ALA A 241 7.86 -1.44 -15.61
C ALA A 241 8.04 -1.04 -14.14
N GLY A 242 8.76 -1.86 -13.37
CA GLY A 242 9.04 -1.62 -11.96
C GLY A 242 7.85 -1.85 -11.02
N GLU A 243 6.69 -2.25 -11.54
CA GLU A 243 5.52 -2.64 -10.75
C GLU A 243 5.51 -4.16 -10.52
N TYR A 244 4.98 -4.54 -9.37
CA TYR A 244 4.75 -5.93 -8.99
C TYR A 244 3.26 -6.22 -8.88
N ARG A 245 2.86 -7.47 -9.09
CA ARG A 245 1.52 -7.93 -8.72
C ARG A 245 1.32 -7.82 -7.20
N GLU A 246 0.06 -7.71 -6.81
CA GLU A 246 -0.35 -7.79 -5.40
C GLU A 246 0.17 -9.05 -4.71
N ALA A 247 0.24 -9.00 -3.37
CA ALA A 247 0.72 -10.11 -2.58
C ALA A 247 -0.13 -11.37 -2.84
N ARG A 248 0.50 -12.52 -3.06
CA ARG A 248 -0.26 -13.77 -3.21
C ARG A 248 -0.89 -14.16 -1.89
N ALA A 249 -2.14 -14.62 -1.96
CA ALA A 249 -2.85 -15.13 -0.82
C ALA A 249 -3.68 -16.34 -1.19
N CYS A 250 -4.09 -17.09 -0.18
CA CYS A 250 -5.13 -18.08 -0.30
C CYS A 250 -6.11 -17.83 0.84
N ILE A 251 -7.40 -17.71 0.50
CA ILE A 251 -8.43 -17.22 1.41
C ILE A 251 -9.49 -18.31 1.62
N SER A 252 -9.87 -18.58 2.86
CA SER A 252 -11.00 -19.45 3.19
C SER A 252 -11.97 -18.78 4.16
N ILE A 253 -13.23 -19.16 4.04
CA ILE A 253 -14.33 -18.74 4.91
C ILE A 253 -14.95 -20.01 5.50
N ASP A 254 -15.19 -20.02 6.81
CA ASP A 254 -15.89 -21.09 7.54
C ASP A 254 -15.31 -22.48 7.30
N GLY A 255 -13.97 -22.56 7.18
CA GLY A 255 -13.24 -23.81 6.98
C GLY A 255 -13.34 -24.41 5.57
N ALA A 256 -13.97 -23.71 4.62
CA ALA A 256 -14.01 -24.14 3.23
C ALA A 256 -12.62 -24.27 2.60
N THR A 257 -12.54 -25.00 1.48
CA THR A 257 -11.32 -25.07 0.70
C THR A 257 -10.85 -23.68 0.32
N CYS A 258 -9.57 -23.44 0.57
CA CYS A 258 -8.92 -22.18 0.35
C CYS A 258 -8.90 -21.82 -1.15
N SER A 259 -9.36 -20.61 -1.48
CA SER A 259 -9.38 -20.05 -2.84
C SER A 259 -8.10 -19.24 -3.08
N PRO A 260 -7.26 -19.62 -4.05
CA PRO A 260 -6.06 -18.86 -4.40
C PRO A 260 -6.41 -17.50 -5.00
N GLY A 261 -5.67 -16.46 -4.61
CA GLY A 261 -5.92 -15.10 -5.03
C GLY A 261 -4.80 -14.14 -4.62
N THR A 262 -5.17 -12.88 -4.43
CA THR A 262 -4.24 -11.84 -3.95
C THR A 262 -4.72 -11.19 -2.67
N ALA A 263 -3.80 -10.52 -1.98
CA ALA A 263 -4.07 -9.73 -0.80
C ALA A 263 -3.41 -8.35 -0.90
N VAL A 264 -4.08 -7.38 -0.29
CA VAL A 264 -3.54 -6.06 0.04
C VAL A 264 -3.68 -5.90 1.54
N LEU A 265 -2.56 -5.64 2.21
CA LEU A 265 -2.56 -5.23 3.61
C LEU A 265 -2.62 -3.71 3.60
N ASP A 266 -3.72 -3.13 4.09
CA ASP A 266 -4.09 -1.74 3.81
C ASP A 266 -4.18 -0.90 5.09
N THR A 267 -3.22 -0.01 5.31
CA THR A 267 -3.24 0.94 6.44
C THR A 267 -4.32 2.03 6.33
N GLY A 268 -4.86 2.26 5.14
CA GLY A 268 -5.80 3.32 4.77
C GLY A 268 -7.27 3.01 5.08
N ILE A 269 -7.66 1.75 5.35
CA ILE A 269 -9.05 1.37 5.69
C ILE A 269 -9.16 0.50 6.95
N ALA A 270 -10.28 0.59 7.69
CA ALA A 270 -10.48 -0.13 8.95
C ALA A 270 -11.28 -1.43 8.76
N GLN A 271 -12.09 -1.47 7.71
CA GLN A 271 -12.84 -2.61 7.21
C GLN A 271 -11.99 -3.49 6.27
N SER A 272 -12.50 -4.67 5.96
CA SER A 272 -11.95 -5.56 4.94
C SER A 272 -12.88 -5.65 3.74
N TYR A 273 -12.31 -5.73 2.53
CA TYR A 273 -13.04 -6.04 1.29
C TYR A 273 -12.59 -7.38 0.73
N MET A 274 -13.53 -8.24 0.40
CA MET A 274 -13.27 -9.56 -0.14
C MET A 274 -14.03 -9.80 -1.44
N ARG A 275 -13.35 -10.42 -2.40
CA ARG A 275 -13.94 -10.99 -3.61
C ARG A 275 -13.68 -12.49 -3.59
N MET A 276 -14.76 -13.28 -3.66
CA MET A 276 -14.69 -14.74 -3.64
C MET A 276 -15.21 -15.35 -4.94
N PRO A 277 -14.73 -16.53 -5.34
CA PRO A 277 -15.20 -17.25 -6.51
C PRO A 277 -16.71 -17.51 -6.49
N SER A 278 -17.27 -17.72 -7.67
CA SER A 278 -18.63 -18.25 -7.78
C SER A 278 -18.75 -19.59 -7.08
N GLY A 279 -19.84 -19.78 -6.31
CA GLY A 279 -20.07 -21.01 -5.55
C GLY A 279 -19.46 -21.04 -4.15
N THR A 280 -18.69 -20.02 -3.73
CA THR A 280 -18.32 -19.88 -2.32
C THR A 280 -19.58 -19.71 -1.46
N VAL A 281 -19.77 -20.61 -0.51
CA VAL A 281 -20.84 -20.52 0.49
C VAL A 281 -20.37 -19.61 1.61
N MET A 282 -21.09 -18.50 1.84
CA MET A 282 -20.82 -17.59 2.93
C MET A 282 -22.11 -16.89 3.40
N ASN A 283 -22.25 -16.70 4.70
CA ASN A 283 -23.39 -16.03 5.31
C ASN A 283 -23.16 -14.52 5.36
N ARG A 284 -24.09 -13.75 4.78
CA ARG A 284 -23.97 -12.29 4.65
C ARG A 284 -25.28 -11.57 4.92
N ASP A 285 -25.17 -10.31 5.35
CA ASP A 285 -26.30 -9.39 5.43
C ASP A 285 -26.67 -8.79 4.05
N ALA A 286 -27.69 -7.93 4.03
CA ALA A 286 -28.14 -7.24 2.83
C ALA A 286 -27.13 -6.22 2.26
N ALA A 287 -26.18 -5.74 3.09
CA ALA A 287 -25.08 -4.87 2.69
C ALA A 287 -23.83 -5.66 2.22
N HIS A 288 -23.94 -6.99 2.13
CA HIS A 288 -22.87 -7.91 1.79
C HIS A 288 -21.76 -8.03 2.84
N HIS A 289 -22.03 -7.68 4.09
CA HIS A 289 -21.10 -7.97 5.18
C HIS A 289 -21.21 -9.42 5.62
N LEU A 290 -20.08 -10.09 5.88
CA LEU A 290 -20.09 -11.39 6.56
C LEU A 290 -20.77 -11.25 7.93
N LEU A 291 -21.59 -12.23 8.29
CA LEU A 291 -22.25 -12.26 9.59
C LEU A 291 -21.26 -12.62 10.71
N ASP A 292 -21.61 -12.26 11.94
CA ASP A 292 -20.85 -12.63 13.13
C ASP A 292 -20.65 -14.15 13.22
N ASN A 293 -19.50 -14.54 13.79
CA ASN A 293 -19.00 -15.90 13.89
C ASN A 293 -18.49 -16.53 12.59
N SER A 294 -18.55 -15.84 11.45
CA SER A 294 -17.81 -16.29 10.27
C SER A 294 -16.31 -16.27 10.54
N VAL A 295 -15.63 -17.36 10.19
CA VAL A 295 -14.17 -17.51 10.36
C VAL A 295 -13.49 -17.25 9.03
N VAL A 296 -12.68 -16.19 8.97
CA VAL A 296 -11.86 -15.86 7.79
C VAL A 296 -10.43 -16.29 8.07
N SER A 297 -9.85 -17.10 7.18
CA SER A 297 -8.43 -17.44 7.22
C SER A 297 -7.73 -17.00 5.94
N ILE A 298 -6.54 -16.42 6.11
CA ILE A 298 -5.73 -15.88 5.02
C ILE A 298 -4.32 -16.45 5.15
N ARG A 299 -3.84 -17.08 4.08
CA ARG A 299 -2.49 -17.63 3.96
C ARG A 299 -1.71 -16.81 2.95
N PHE A 300 -0.69 -16.07 3.40
CA PHE A 300 0.11 -15.18 2.57
C PHE A 300 1.31 -15.88 1.94
N GLY A 301 1.69 -15.44 0.73
CA GLY A 301 2.87 -15.89 0.00
C GLY A 301 2.79 -17.33 -0.54
N VAL A 302 1.59 -17.88 -0.71
CA VAL A 302 1.37 -19.25 -1.20
C VAL A 302 1.24 -19.28 -2.73
N PRO A 303 2.04 -20.06 -3.47
CA PRO A 303 1.57 -20.72 -4.68
C PRO A 303 0.95 -22.07 -4.30
N PRO A 304 -0.27 -22.44 -4.74
CA PRO A 304 -0.76 -23.80 -4.55
C PRO A 304 0.06 -24.77 -5.44
N PRO A 305 0.68 -25.85 -4.93
CA PRO A 305 0.86 -26.28 -3.53
C PRO A 305 2.15 -25.73 -2.90
N GLY A 306 2.05 -25.06 -1.74
CA GLY A 306 3.19 -24.44 -1.06
C GLY A 306 2.90 -24.01 0.38
N THR A 307 3.95 -23.89 1.19
CA THR A 307 3.89 -23.42 2.59
C THR A 307 3.73 -21.89 2.60
N PRO A 308 2.76 -21.32 3.35
CA PRO A 308 2.64 -19.88 3.48
C PRO A 308 3.81 -19.29 4.24
N VAL A 309 4.20 -18.05 3.92
CA VAL A 309 5.17 -17.30 4.74
C VAL A 309 4.55 -16.70 5.99
N ALA A 310 3.22 -16.52 5.99
CA ALA A 310 2.43 -16.05 7.12
C ALA A 310 0.98 -16.54 6.97
N THR A 311 0.32 -16.77 8.11
CA THR A 311 -1.10 -17.14 8.17
C THR A 311 -1.78 -16.28 9.22
N GLU A 312 -2.97 -15.79 8.91
CA GLU A 312 -3.84 -15.07 9.83
C GLU A 312 -5.22 -15.73 9.84
N SER A 313 -5.92 -15.65 10.98
CA SER A 313 -7.30 -16.08 11.08
C SER A 313 -8.04 -15.27 12.13
N PHE A 314 -9.24 -14.83 11.78
CA PHE A 314 -10.10 -14.09 12.71
C PHE A 314 -11.56 -14.51 12.58
N THR A 315 -12.34 -14.20 13.61
CA THR A 315 -13.76 -14.52 13.70
C THR A 315 -14.55 -13.22 13.72
N VAL A 316 -15.34 -12.99 12.68
CA VAL A 316 -16.14 -11.76 12.52
C VAL A 316 -17.00 -11.51 13.77
N GLY A 317 -16.98 -10.27 14.27
CA GLY A 317 -17.72 -9.86 15.47
C GLY A 317 -17.12 -10.34 16.80
N THR A 318 -16.06 -11.17 16.79
CA THR A 318 -15.43 -11.72 18.00
C THR A 318 -14.02 -11.15 18.19
N PRO A 319 -13.83 -10.19 19.10
CA PRO A 319 -12.50 -9.64 19.38
C PRO A 319 -11.50 -10.72 19.79
N SER A 320 -10.29 -10.66 19.22
CA SER A 320 -9.14 -11.49 19.59
C SER A 320 -8.07 -10.66 20.31
N THR A 321 -7.03 -11.31 20.84
CA THR A 321 -5.85 -10.63 21.41
C THR A 321 -4.59 -11.16 20.72
N PRO A 322 -3.91 -10.35 19.89
CA PRO A 322 -4.27 -8.99 19.51
C PRO A 322 -5.51 -8.96 18.59
N ASN A 323 -6.32 -7.89 18.68
CA ASN A 323 -7.58 -7.83 17.93
C ASN A 323 -7.35 -7.50 16.45
N VAL A 324 -7.06 -8.50 15.64
CA VAL A 324 -6.86 -8.33 14.18
C VAL A 324 -8.15 -8.14 13.39
N ASN A 325 -9.31 -8.29 14.02
CA ASN A 325 -10.60 -8.22 13.31
C ASN A 325 -10.78 -6.82 12.68
N PRO A 326 -11.07 -6.74 11.37
CA PRO A 326 -11.51 -5.50 10.76
C PRO A 326 -12.82 -5.03 11.39
N GLU A 327 -13.22 -3.78 11.16
CA GLU A 327 -14.50 -3.27 11.67
C GLU A 327 -15.70 -4.06 11.15
N TYR A 328 -15.62 -4.47 9.88
CA TYR A 328 -16.53 -5.42 9.25
C TYR A 328 -15.81 -6.01 8.03
N VAL A 329 -16.37 -7.09 7.46
CA VAL A 329 -15.87 -7.71 6.22
C VAL A 329 -16.94 -7.60 5.14
N SER A 330 -16.74 -6.73 4.16
CA SER A 330 -17.61 -6.66 2.97
C SER A 330 -17.15 -7.69 1.95
N ALA A 331 -17.96 -8.71 1.69
CA ALA A 331 -17.60 -9.83 0.82
C ALA A 331 -18.58 -10.00 -0.34
N VAL A 332 -18.08 -10.04 -1.58
CA VAL A 332 -18.90 -10.28 -2.79
C VAL A 332 -18.59 -11.63 -3.44
N ILE A 333 -19.63 -12.28 -3.99
CA ILE A 333 -19.52 -13.51 -4.80
C ILE A 333 -19.49 -13.11 -6.28
N ASN A 334 -18.76 -13.87 -7.10
CA ASN A 334 -18.52 -13.65 -8.54
C ASN A 334 -17.42 -12.62 -8.85
N GLY A 335 -16.56 -12.32 -7.88
CA GLY A 335 -15.39 -11.48 -8.09
C GLY A 335 -14.18 -12.35 -8.40
N GLU A 336 -14.02 -12.74 -9.66
CA GLU A 336 -12.72 -13.25 -10.14
C GLU A 336 -11.85 -12.06 -10.57
N PRO A 337 -10.55 -12.01 -10.19
CA PRO A 337 -9.85 -12.97 -9.33
C PRO A 337 -10.19 -12.82 -7.84
N THR A 338 -10.06 -13.92 -7.08
CA THR A 338 -10.16 -13.94 -5.60
C THR A 338 -9.21 -12.92 -4.98
N TYR A 339 -9.70 -12.14 -4.01
CA TYR A 339 -8.98 -11.00 -3.46
C TYR A 339 -9.39 -10.70 -2.02
N VAL A 340 -8.44 -10.25 -1.20
CA VAL A 340 -8.72 -9.63 0.10
C VAL A 340 -7.94 -8.34 0.28
N ASN A 341 -8.63 -7.26 0.60
CA ASN A 341 -8.04 -6.13 1.31
C ASN A 341 -8.28 -6.37 2.80
N THR A 342 -7.24 -6.53 3.59
CA THR A 342 -7.37 -6.92 5.01
C THR A 342 -7.81 -5.77 5.91
N GLY A 343 -7.67 -4.52 5.44
CA GLY A 343 -7.63 -3.35 6.31
C GLY A 343 -6.44 -3.36 7.27
N ARG A 344 -6.36 -2.32 8.08
CA ARG A 344 -5.13 -1.98 8.83
C ARG A 344 -4.87 -2.85 10.06
N ARG A 345 -5.90 -3.48 10.62
CA ARG A 345 -5.77 -4.21 11.89
C ARG A 345 -4.94 -5.49 11.75
N VAL A 346 -4.69 -5.95 10.51
CA VAL A 346 -3.74 -7.03 10.21
C VAL A 346 -2.32 -6.73 10.74
N TYR A 347 -1.92 -5.46 10.80
CA TYR A 347 -0.61 -5.04 11.30
C TYR A 347 -0.47 -5.17 12.83
N ARG A 348 -1.54 -5.56 13.53
CA ARG A 348 -1.46 -6.00 14.93
C ARG A 348 -0.84 -7.40 15.06
N ALA A 349 -0.88 -8.22 14.01
CA ALA A 349 -0.29 -9.56 13.99
C ALA A 349 1.05 -9.61 13.26
N PHE A 350 1.32 -8.68 12.34
CA PHE A 350 2.54 -8.72 11.52
C PHE A 350 3.33 -7.42 11.48
N ILE A 351 4.64 -7.60 11.50
CA ILE A 351 5.64 -6.71 10.92
C ILE A 351 5.84 -7.17 9.47
N THR A 352 5.76 -6.25 8.52
CA THR A 352 5.89 -6.58 7.09
C THR A 352 7.00 -5.80 6.43
N ALA A 353 7.61 -6.35 5.38
CA ALA A 353 8.69 -5.71 4.65
C ALA A 353 8.47 -5.78 3.15
N PHE A 354 8.43 -4.64 2.47
CA PHE A 354 8.44 -4.57 1.02
C PHE A 354 9.87 -4.31 0.53
N ASP A 355 10.40 -5.24 -0.27
CA ASP A 355 11.70 -5.13 -0.93
C ASP A 355 11.48 -4.78 -2.41
N GLY A 356 11.52 -3.48 -2.68
CA GLY A 356 11.33 -2.92 -4.01
C GLY A 356 12.51 -3.15 -4.95
N LYS A 357 13.69 -3.49 -4.42
CA LYS A 357 14.88 -3.82 -5.23
C LYS A 357 14.85 -5.24 -5.75
N ASN A 358 14.47 -6.20 -4.90
CA ASN A 358 14.54 -7.63 -5.23
C ASN A 358 13.16 -8.28 -5.43
N ALA A 359 12.08 -7.48 -5.50
CA ALA A 359 10.72 -7.97 -5.69
C ALA A 359 10.31 -9.00 -4.62
N ARG A 360 10.38 -8.65 -3.33
CA ARG A 360 9.99 -9.56 -2.24
C ARG A 360 9.05 -8.90 -1.26
N TYR A 361 8.18 -9.71 -0.66
CA TYR A 361 7.37 -9.29 0.47
C TYR A 361 7.59 -10.23 1.65
N GLY A 362 7.90 -9.64 2.79
CA GLY A 362 8.36 -10.31 4.00
C GLY A 362 7.38 -10.15 5.14
N PHE A 363 7.31 -11.18 5.98
CA PHE A 363 6.48 -11.20 7.18
C PHE A 363 7.28 -11.66 8.39
N LYS A 364 6.91 -11.11 9.54
CA LYS A 364 7.32 -11.53 10.88
C LYS A 364 6.14 -11.27 11.82
N SER A 365 5.92 -12.12 12.82
CA SER A 365 4.94 -11.83 13.86
C SER A 365 5.30 -10.55 14.64
N ALA A 366 4.29 -9.73 14.95
CA ALA A 366 4.44 -8.42 15.61
C ALA A 366 4.72 -8.47 17.12
#